data_AF-A0A957L6M1-F1
#
_entry.id   AF-A0A957L6M1-F1
#
_cell.length_a   1.000
_cell.length_b   1.000
_cell.length_c   1.000
_cell.angle_alpha   90.00
_cell.angle_beta   90.00
_cell.angle_gamma   90.00
#
_symmetry.space_group_name_H-M   'P 1'
#
loop_
_entity.id
_entity.type
_entity.pdbx_description
1 polymer ?
#
loop_
_entity_poly.entity_id
_entity_poly.type
_entity_poly.pdbx_seq_one_letter_code
_entity_poly.pdbx_strand_id
1 'polypeptide(L)'
;MSTTSLRARLLFFLALALTLITTTSLFASEEGGNNLSFPVIWAEGVAVTLPGEPGVEPVLGGNWWYWWGTTPEGDPLSCPPDPQNNAICEDGSSPGGGAVRVFVQQDTGNVWQAGTADWSAAPVDVTWIDWGDNLEAVDWNIRSMVRTEVVLLQDLAPEDAMTEYLMRHLSGLGINEMWGVETTGNPPVAQVVDPNLQATIFSPCARLTIQRLNVLRDDARLSDLVWVPGIGWTEG
;
A
#
# COMPACT_ATOMS: atom_id res chain seq x y z
N MET A 1 -61.31 -29.64 -49.28
CA MET A 1 -61.61 -30.49 -48.09
C MET A 1 -60.36 -30.65 -47.25
N SER A 2 -60.42 -30.15 -46.00
CA SER A 2 -59.73 -30.64 -44.77
C SER A 2 -58.22 -30.96 -44.86
N THR A 3 -57.31 -30.11 -44.35
CA THR A 3 -56.74 -30.16 -42.96
C THR A 3 -56.37 -31.59 -42.51
N THR A 4 -55.17 -31.91 -42.03
CA THR A 4 -54.34 -31.23 -41.00
C THR A 4 -53.00 -31.98 -40.83
N SER A 5 -52.02 -31.33 -40.16
CA SER A 5 -51.03 -31.93 -39.23
C SER A 5 -49.73 -32.50 -39.84
N LEU A 6 -48.51 -32.34 -39.30
CA LEU A 6 -47.85 -31.46 -38.33
C LEU A 6 -46.37 -31.93 -38.33
N ARG A 7 -45.46 -31.04 -37.90
CA ARG A 7 -44.07 -31.30 -37.47
C ARG A 7 -43.00 -31.38 -38.56
N ALA A 8 -41.78 -30.88 -38.38
CA ALA A 8 -41.17 -29.87 -37.53
C ALA A 8 -39.66 -29.97 -37.86
N ARG A 9 -39.00 -28.82 -38.13
CA ARG A 9 -37.58 -28.52 -37.91
C ARG A 9 -36.56 -29.47 -38.58
N LEU A 10 -35.53 -29.02 -39.28
CA LEU A 10 -34.39 -28.32 -38.68
C LEU A 10 -33.46 -27.93 -39.84
N LEU A 11 -33.31 -26.63 -40.10
CA LEU A 11 -32.27 -26.12 -41.00
C LEU A 11 -30.94 -26.12 -40.25
N PHE A 12 -30.00 -26.91 -40.75
CA PHE A 12 -28.60 -26.93 -40.34
C PHE A 12 -27.95 -25.57 -40.66
N PHE A 13 -27.69 -24.74 -39.65
CA PHE A 13 -26.75 -23.64 -39.77
C PHE A 13 -25.44 -24.05 -39.10
N LEU A 14 -24.41 -24.24 -39.94
CA LEU A 14 -23.03 -24.43 -39.53
C LEU A 14 -22.49 -23.07 -39.04
N ALA A 15 -22.60 -22.80 -37.75
CA ALA A 15 -21.91 -21.68 -37.13
C ALA A 15 -20.48 -22.10 -36.79
N LEU A 16 -19.53 -21.64 -37.61
CA LEU A 16 -18.11 -21.69 -37.31
C LEU A 16 -17.85 -20.79 -36.09
N ALA A 17 -17.81 -21.39 -34.90
CA ALA A 17 -17.42 -20.69 -33.68
C ALA A 17 -15.91 -20.42 -33.76
N LEU A 18 -15.56 -19.19 -34.12
CA LEU A 18 -14.23 -18.63 -33.94
C LEU A 18 -14.04 -18.42 -32.43
N THR A 19 -13.43 -19.38 -31.75
CA THR A 19 -13.07 -19.26 -30.33
C THR A 19 -12.04 -18.16 -30.19
N LEU A 20 -12.50 -16.95 -29.86
CA LEU A 20 -11.65 -15.87 -29.41
C LEU A 20 -11.14 -16.29 -28.03
N ILE A 21 -9.97 -16.94 -27.98
CA ILE A 21 -9.23 -17.10 -26.72
C ILE A 21 -8.72 -15.71 -26.38
N THR A 22 -9.53 -14.93 -25.66
CA THR A 22 -9.02 -13.81 -24.89
C THR A 22 -8.15 -14.41 -23.81
N THR A 23 -6.84 -14.48 -24.05
CA THR A 23 -5.87 -14.49 -22.96
C THR A 23 -6.05 -13.16 -22.24
N THR A 24 -6.97 -13.14 -21.28
CA THR A 24 -6.93 -12.14 -20.21
C THR A 24 -5.58 -12.31 -19.57
N SER A 25 -4.69 -11.38 -19.86
CA SER A 25 -3.54 -11.13 -19.01
C SER A 25 -4.09 -11.05 -17.59
N LEU A 26 -3.65 -11.97 -16.72
CA LEU A 26 -3.79 -11.85 -15.28
C LEU A 26 -2.91 -10.66 -14.87
N PHE A 27 -3.40 -9.44 -15.13
CA PHE A 27 -3.14 -8.37 -14.19
C PHE A 27 -4.05 -8.70 -13.02
N ALA A 28 -3.47 -9.05 -11.87
CA ALA A 28 -4.23 -9.13 -10.64
C ALA A 28 -4.97 -7.80 -10.52
N SER A 29 -6.29 -7.81 -10.65
CA SER A 29 -7.09 -6.69 -10.22
C SER A 29 -6.91 -6.59 -8.71
N GLU A 30 -6.52 -5.44 -8.18
CA GLU A 30 -6.72 -5.14 -6.76
C GLU A 30 -8.20 -5.39 -6.46
N GLU A 31 -8.53 -6.53 -5.84
CA GLU A 31 -9.93 -6.88 -5.54
C GLU A 31 -10.46 -6.03 -4.38
N GLY A 32 -9.58 -5.48 -3.53
CA GLY A 32 -9.89 -4.51 -2.48
C GLY A 32 -8.92 -3.32 -2.47
N GLY A 33 -9.38 -2.16 -1.99
CA GLY A 33 -8.55 -0.96 -1.84
C GLY A 33 -7.56 -1.06 -0.65
N ASN A 34 -6.48 -0.28 -0.69
CA ASN A 34 -5.43 -0.33 0.34
C ASN A 34 -5.91 0.26 1.68
N ASN A 35 -5.89 -0.56 2.73
CA ASN A 35 -6.11 -0.13 4.11
C ASN A 35 -4.92 0.73 4.61
N LEU A 36 -5.14 1.83 5.35
CA LEU A 36 -4.03 2.56 5.96
C LEU A 36 -3.49 1.80 7.17
N SER A 37 -2.18 1.59 7.20
CA SER A 37 -1.47 1.05 8.35
C SER A 37 -0.77 2.10 9.20
N PHE A 38 -0.35 3.21 8.58
CA PHE A 38 0.36 4.30 9.24
C PHE A 38 -0.54 5.54 9.30
N PRO A 39 -0.51 6.32 10.40
CA PRO A 39 -1.37 7.48 10.55
C PRO A 39 -1.18 8.58 9.50
N VAL A 40 -2.26 9.32 9.24
CA VAL A 40 -2.29 10.41 8.25
C VAL A 40 -2.91 11.68 8.82
N ILE A 41 -2.19 12.80 8.67
CA ILE A 41 -2.71 14.15 8.87
C ILE A 41 -3.16 14.70 7.51
N TRP A 42 -4.40 15.17 7.44
CA TRP A 42 -4.94 15.89 6.28
C TRP A 42 -4.66 17.39 6.45
N ALA A 43 -3.59 17.90 5.83
CA ALA A 43 -3.13 19.26 6.10
C ALA A 43 -4.06 20.37 5.57
N GLU A 44 -4.85 20.09 4.54
CA GLU A 44 -5.78 21.05 3.92
C GLU A 44 -7.24 20.59 3.96
N GLY A 45 -7.57 19.64 4.83
CA GLY A 45 -8.96 19.17 5.04
C GLY A 45 -9.50 18.36 3.86
N VAL A 46 -8.61 17.95 2.95
CA VAL A 46 -8.93 17.09 1.82
C VAL A 46 -8.51 15.67 2.16
N ALA A 47 -9.48 14.86 2.59
CA ALA A 47 -9.29 13.43 2.84
C ALA A 47 -9.56 12.61 1.58
N VAL A 48 -8.89 11.46 1.47
CA VAL A 48 -9.18 10.44 0.46
C VAL A 48 -10.18 9.44 1.04
N THR A 49 -11.10 8.94 0.21
CA THR A 49 -11.99 7.84 0.63
C THR A 49 -11.18 6.56 0.74
N LEU A 50 -11.18 5.98 1.93
CA LEU A 50 -10.40 4.81 2.28
C LEU A 50 -11.32 3.72 2.87
N PRO A 51 -10.93 2.45 2.82
CA PRO A 51 -11.68 1.40 3.48
C PRO A 51 -11.59 1.54 5.01
N GLY A 52 -12.72 1.31 5.70
CA GLY A 52 -12.78 1.38 7.16
C GLY A 52 -12.85 2.79 7.72
N GLU A 53 -12.95 2.87 9.04
CA GLU A 53 -13.07 4.12 9.79
C GLU A 53 -12.05 4.12 10.94
N PRO A 54 -11.31 5.21 11.18
CA PRO A 54 -10.35 5.29 12.28
C PRO A 54 -11.02 5.02 13.63
N GLY A 55 -10.38 4.22 14.49
CA GLY A 55 -10.90 3.88 15.81
C GLY A 55 -12.04 2.84 15.82
N VAL A 56 -12.43 2.30 14.67
CA VAL A 56 -13.32 1.15 14.57
C VAL A 56 -12.50 -0.13 14.57
N GLU A 57 -12.98 -1.14 15.31
CA GLU A 57 -12.33 -2.45 15.37
C GLU A 57 -12.19 -3.08 13.96
N PRO A 58 -10.99 -3.59 13.61
CA PRO A 58 -10.75 -4.23 12.32
C PRO A 58 -11.71 -5.37 12.01
N VAL A 59 -12.15 -5.43 10.75
CA VAL A 59 -12.84 -6.59 10.18
C VAL A 59 -11.78 -7.50 9.57
N LEU A 60 -11.63 -8.71 10.11
CA LEU A 60 -10.59 -9.69 9.72
C LEU A 60 -11.24 -11.00 9.26
N GLY A 61 -12.02 -10.92 8.17
CA GLY A 61 -12.79 -12.05 7.64
C GLY A 61 -12.27 -12.59 6.31
N GLY A 62 -11.29 -11.94 5.70
CA GLY A 62 -10.71 -12.29 4.41
C GLY A 62 -9.50 -13.22 4.51
N ASN A 63 -8.68 -13.22 3.47
CA ASN A 63 -7.48 -14.04 3.40
C ASN A 63 -6.43 -13.60 4.44
N TRP A 64 -5.71 -14.56 4.97
CA TRP A 64 -4.59 -14.36 5.89
C TRP A 64 -3.49 -15.36 5.57
N TRP A 65 -2.25 -15.01 5.94
CA TRP A 65 -1.06 -15.79 5.69
C TRP A 65 -0.35 -16.07 7.02
N TYR A 66 0.42 -17.16 7.04
CA TYR A 66 1.42 -17.40 8.06
C TYR A 66 2.63 -16.49 7.80
N TRP A 67 3.21 -15.91 8.85
CA TRP A 67 4.46 -15.16 8.78
C TRP A 67 5.35 -15.48 9.98
N TRP A 68 6.65 -15.66 9.76
CA TRP A 68 7.59 -16.04 10.84
C TRP A 68 8.98 -15.41 10.74
N GLY A 69 9.12 -14.30 10.00
CA GLY A 69 10.37 -13.54 9.93
C GLY A 69 10.72 -13.11 8.52
N THR A 70 11.98 -12.70 8.36
CA THR A 70 12.59 -12.39 7.06
C THR A 70 13.93 -13.09 6.91
N THR A 71 14.37 -13.26 5.67
CA THR A 71 15.76 -13.63 5.37
C THR A 71 16.71 -12.48 5.73
N PRO A 72 18.05 -12.71 5.77
CA PRO A 72 19.02 -11.63 5.91
C PRO A 72 18.91 -10.55 4.83
N GLU A 73 18.43 -10.91 3.64
CA GLU A 73 18.20 -10.03 2.50
C GLU A 73 16.89 -9.23 2.61
N GLY A 74 16.05 -9.53 3.61
CA GLY A 74 14.76 -8.87 3.83
C GLY A 74 13.57 -9.56 3.18
N ASP A 75 13.76 -10.70 2.51
CA ASP A 75 12.65 -11.44 1.90
C ASP A 75 11.74 -12.03 2.98
N PRO A 76 10.42 -11.97 2.81
CA PRO A 76 9.48 -12.43 3.82
C PRO A 76 9.46 -13.96 3.89
N LEU A 77 9.49 -14.48 5.12
CA LEU A 77 9.26 -15.90 5.39
C LEU A 77 7.78 -16.08 5.77
N SER A 78 6.98 -16.40 4.76
CA SER A 78 5.52 -16.46 4.87
C SER A 78 4.93 -17.53 3.93
N CYS A 79 3.67 -17.90 4.15
CA CYS A 79 2.91 -18.72 3.21
C CYS A 79 1.40 -18.54 3.41
N PRO A 80 0.58 -18.64 2.35
CA PRO A 80 -0.87 -18.81 2.50
C PRO A 80 -1.18 -20.19 3.10
N PRO A 81 -2.24 -20.32 3.92
CA PRO A 81 -2.68 -21.60 4.45
C PRO A 81 -3.32 -22.47 3.35
N ASP A 82 -3.19 -23.79 3.47
CA ASP A 82 -3.90 -24.71 2.58
C ASP A 82 -5.43 -24.60 2.79
N PRO A 83 -6.23 -24.44 1.71
CA PRO A 83 -7.69 -24.27 1.81
C PRO A 83 -8.45 -25.44 2.43
N GLN A 84 -7.88 -26.65 2.40
CA GLN A 84 -8.46 -27.88 2.93
C GLN A 84 -7.92 -28.22 4.32
N ASN A 85 -6.71 -27.77 4.64
CA ASN A 85 -6.06 -27.99 5.92
C ASN A 85 -5.25 -26.77 6.36
N ASN A 86 -5.88 -25.89 7.13
CA ASN A 86 -5.23 -24.67 7.61
C ASN A 86 -4.02 -24.92 8.52
N ALA A 87 -3.67 -26.16 8.92
CA ALA A 87 -2.47 -26.46 9.71
C ALA A 87 -1.17 -26.48 8.88
N ILE A 88 -1.27 -26.45 7.54
CA ILE A 88 -0.13 -26.46 6.62
C ILE A 88 -0.23 -25.28 5.64
N CYS A 89 0.90 -24.96 5.01
CA CYS A 89 0.96 -24.04 3.88
C CYS A 89 0.30 -24.67 2.65
N GLU A 90 -0.14 -23.84 1.70
CA GLU A 90 -0.75 -24.27 0.43
C GLU A 90 0.18 -25.17 -0.42
N ASP A 91 1.50 -25.05 -0.26
CA ASP A 91 2.48 -25.91 -0.93
C ASP A 91 2.71 -27.27 -0.23
N GLY A 92 1.98 -27.53 0.86
CA GLY A 92 2.08 -28.75 1.67
C GLY A 92 3.17 -28.72 2.73
N SER A 93 3.94 -27.64 2.85
CA SER A 93 4.95 -27.47 3.89
C SER A 93 4.34 -27.05 5.24
N SER A 94 5.09 -27.22 6.33
CA SER A 94 4.70 -26.69 7.64
C SER A 94 5.13 -25.22 7.75
N PRO A 95 4.29 -24.34 8.30
CA PRO A 95 4.71 -22.98 8.65
C PRO A 95 5.91 -22.98 9.59
N GLY A 96 6.72 -21.92 9.53
CA GLY A 96 7.86 -21.77 10.43
C GLY A 96 7.46 -21.72 11.90
N GLY A 97 8.39 -22.11 12.78
CA GLY A 97 8.16 -22.08 14.22
C GLY A 97 7.85 -20.67 14.72
N GLY A 98 6.78 -20.52 15.49
CA GLY A 98 6.34 -19.22 16.00
C GLY A 98 5.55 -18.37 15.00
N ALA A 99 5.07 -18.96 13.90
CA ALA A 99 4.28 -18.24 12.91
C ALA A 99 3.05 -17.55 13.52
N VAL A 100 2.85 -16.30 13.10
CA VAL A 100 1.68 -15.49 13.42
C VAL A 100 0.74 -15.43 12.21
N ARG A 101 -0.51 -15.01 12.44
CA ARG A 101 -1.46 -14.75 11.36
C ARG A 101 -1.37 -13.30 10.93
N VAL A 102 -1.26 -13.09 9.63
CA VAL A 102 -1.20 -11.77 9.01
C VAL A 102 -2.33 -11.66 7.99
N PHE A 103 -3.28 -10.75 8.22
CA PHE A 103 -4.43 -10.58 7.32
C PHE A 103 -4.08 -9.65 6.17
N VAL A 104 -4.34 -10.11 4.95
CA VAL A 104 -3.89 -9.46 3.70
C VAL A 104 -4.58 -8.11 3.51
N GLN A 105 -3.81 -7.10 3.08
CA GLN A 105 -4.29 -5.72 2.89
C GLN A 105 -5.23 -5.55 1.69
N GLN A 106 -4.94 -6.18 0.57
CA GLN A 106 -5.70 -6.02 -0.68
C GLN A 106 -6.86 -7.03 -0.78
N ASP A 107 -7.56 -7.26 0.33
CA ASP A 107 -8.67 -8.21 0.42
C ASP A 107 -9.92 -7.52 0.99
N THR A 108 -11.05 -7.60 0.28
CA THR A 108 -12.30 -6.93 0.69
C THR A 108 -12.92 -7.47 1.98
N GLY A 109 -12.57 -8.69 2.40
CA GLY A 109 -12.92 -9.26 3.68
C GLY A 109 -12.09 -8.72 4.85
N ASN A 110 -11.04 -7.95 4.55
CA ASN A 110 -10.15 -7.35 5.53
C ASN A 110 -10.22 -5.82 5.46
N VAL A 111 -10.71 -5.21 6.54
CA VAL A 111 -10.91 -3.76 6.63
C VAL A 111 -10.35 -3.23 7.95
N TRP A 112 -9.43 -2.30 7.87
CA TRP A 112 -8.89 -1.56 9.00
C TRP A 112 -8.46 -0.16 8.57
N GLN A 113 -8.30 0.73 9.54
CA GLN A 113 -7.88 2.09 9.26
C GLN A 113 -7.03 2.65 10.41
N ALA A 114 -5.79 3.02 10.10
CA ALA A 114 -4.93 3.77 11.01
C ALA A 114 -5.57 5.10 11.46
N GLY A 115 -5.03 5.70 12.52
CA GLY A 115 -5.48 7.00 12.99
C GLY A 115 -5.35 8.06 11.90
N THR A 116 -6.36 8.92 11.75
CA THR A 116 -6.25 10.08 10.86
C THR A 116 -6.87 11.30 11.52
N ALA A 117 -6.38 12.49 11.15
CA ALA A 117 -6.89 13.75 11.68
C ALA A 117 -6.87 14.86 10.62
N ASP A 118 -7.87 15.74 10.65
CA ASP A 118 -7.88 16.98 9.88
C ASP A 118 -7.21 18.09 10.69
N TRP A 119 -6.09 18.60 10.19
CA TRP A 119 -5.32 19.67 10.83
C TRP A 119 -5.38 20.99 10.04
N SER A 120 -6.33 21.13 9.12
CA SER A 120 -6.46 22.31 8.24
C SER A 120 -6.78 23.63 8.94
N ALA A 121 -7.11 23.59 10.23
CA ALA A 121 -7.34 24.78 11.03
C ALA A 121 -6.06 25.58 11.32
N ALA A 122 -4.87 24.98 11.17
CA ALA A 122 -3.58 25.62 11.41
C ALA A 122 -2.52 25.11 10.41
N PRO A 123 -1.40 25.83 10.22
CA PRO A 123 -0.27 25.29 9.49
C PRO A 123 0.21 23.97 10.13
N VAL A 124 0.45 22.96 9.29
CA VAL A 124 1.07 21.70 9.72
C VAL A 124 2.57 21.81 9.52
N ASP A 125 3.32 21.64 10.61
CA ASP A 125 4.77 21.57 10.54
C ASP A 125 5.22 20.23 9.92
N VAL A 126 6.37 20.24 9.25
CA VAL A 126 7.03 19.03 8.76
C VAL A 126 8.26 18.81 9.63
N THR A 127 8.27 17.74 10.43
CA THR A 127 9.40 17.42 11.29
C THR A 127 10.46 16.60 10.55
N TRP A 128 10.02 15.66 9.71
CA TRP A 128 10.92 14.82 8.92
C TRP A 128 10.49 14.75 7.46
N ILE A 129 11.49 14.54 6.60
CA ILE A 129 11.32 14.23 5.19
C ILE A 129 12.03 12.90 4.97
N ASP A 130 11.26 11.87 4.64
CA ASP A 130 11.79 10.58 4.24
C ASP A 130 11.86 10.49 2.72
N TRP A 131 12.98 9.99 2.23
CA TRP A 131 13.26 9.83 0.80
C TRP A 131 13.20 8.36 0.46
N GLY A 132 12.44 8.02 -0.59
CA GLY A 132 12.27 6.64 -1.00
C GLY A 132 13.59 5.92 -1.24
N ASP A 133 13.60 4.67 -0.81
CA ASP A 133 14.69 3.70 -0.93
C ASP A 133 15.34 3.64 -2.31
N ASN A 134 14.57 3.88 -3.38
CA ASN A 134 15.06 3.92 -4.74
C ASN A 134 16.27 4.84 -4.89
N LEU A 135 16.29 5.99 -4.19
CA LEU A 135 17.39 6.95 -4.21
C LEU A 135 18.66 6.42 -3.52
N GLU A 136 18.53 5.50 -2.57
CA GLU A 136 19.61 5.00 -1.71
C GLU A 136 20.15 3.63 -2.15
N ALA A 137 19.35 2.85 -2.88
CA ALA A 137 19.63 1.44 -3.13
C ALA A 137 20.63 1.15 -4.26
N VAL A 138 20.91 2.11 -5.16
CA VAL A 138 21.69 1.86 -6.38
C VAL A 138 22.64 2.98 -6.78
N ASP A 139 23.77 2.60 -7.38
CA ASP A 139 24.67 3.54 -8.06
C ASP A 139 24.06 4.03 -9.37
N TRP A 140 23.83 5.34 -9.44
CA TRP A 140 23.22 5.99 -10.59
C TRP A 140 24.22 6.30 -11.69
N ASN A 141 23.76 6.25 -12.94
CA ASN A 141 24.52 6.75 -14.09
C ASN A 141 23.71 7.78 -14.88
N ILE A 142 24.36 8.43 -15.85
CA ILE A 142 23.76 9.51 -16.64
C ILE A 142 22.56 9.09 -17.51
N ARG A 143 22.26 7.80 -17.62
CA ARG A 143 21.10 7.26 -18.35
C ARG A 143 20.01 6.73 -17.43
N SER A 144 20.23 6.77 -16.11
CA SER A 144 19.26 6.28 -15.14
C SER A 144 18.00 7.16 -15.16
N MET A 145 16.84 6.49 -15.14
CA MET A 145 15.58 7.13 -14.78
C MET A 145 15.38 6.91 -13.29
N VAL A 146 15.23 8.01 -12.55
CA VAL A 146 15.11 8.00 -11.10
C VAL A 146 13.66 8.25 -10.73
N ARG A 147 13.03 7.30 -10.05
CA ARG A 147 11.78 7.53 -9.34
C ARG A 147 12.12 8.19 -8.01
N THR A 148 11.44 9.29 -7.70
CA THR A 148 11.60 9.99 -6.42
C THR A 148 10.28 9.88 -5.67
N GLU A 149 10.35 9.25 -4.50
CA GLU A 149 9.26 9.17 -3.54
C GLU A 149 9.69 9.97 -2.31
N VAL A 150 8.76 10.76 -1.78
CA VAL A 150 9.00 11.58 -0.60
C VAL A 150 7.81 11.44 0.31
N VAL A 151 8.08 11.17 1.58
CA VAL A 151 7.06 11.15 2.63
C VAL A 151 7.35 12.29 3.58
N LEU A 152 6.34 13.12 3.82
CA LEU A 152 6.39 14.18 4.83
C LEU A 152 5.86 13.62 6.14
N LEU A 153 6.58 13.84 7.22
CA LEU A 153 6.26 13.28 8.54
C LEU A 153 6.20 14.39 9.58
N GLN A 154 5.23 14.27 10.49
CA GLN A 154 5.08 15.13 11.65
C GLN A 154 5.23 14.29 12.92
N ASP A 155 6.07 14.76 13.84
CA ASP A 155 6.12 14.19 15.19
C ASP A 155 4.89 14.66 15.99
N LEU A 156 4.28 13.74 16.72
CA LEU A 156 3.06 13.94 17.49
C LEU A 156 3.42 14.07 18.97
N ALA A 157 2.69 14.93 19.68
CA ALA A 157 2.72 14.91 21.14
C ALA A 157 2.06 13.61 21.66
N PRO A 158 2.41 13.13 22.87
CA PRO A 158 1.80 11.92 23.43
C PRO A 158 0.28 11.94 23.50
N GLU A 159 -0.33 13.10 23.73
CA GLU A 159 -1.78 13.30 23.72
C GLU A 159 -2.43 13.21 22.34
N ASP A 160 -1.64 13.38 21.28
CA ASP A 160 -2.06 13.31 19.88
C ASP A 160 -1.67 11.98 19.22
N ALA A 161 -1.18 11.01 20.00
CA ALA A 161 -0.77 9.70 19.50
C ALA A 161 -1.88 9.04 18.67
N MET A 162 -1.51 8.51 17.51
CA MET A 162 -2.45 7.94 16.54
C MET A 162 -2.20 6.44 16.35
N THR A 163 -3.26 5.67 16.18
CA THR A 163 -3.18 4.22 15.94
C THR A 163 -2.40 3.90 14.67
N GLU A 164 -1.28 3.20 14.82
CA GLU A 164 -0.56 2.55 13.73
C GLU A 164 -0.75 1.03 13.86
N TYR A 165 -0.92 0.33 12.74
CA TYR A 165 -1.01 -1.12 12.70
C TYR A 165 0.34 -1.76 12.37
N LEU A 166 0.68 -2.82 13.09
CA LEU A 166 1.89 -3.58 12.84
C LEU A 166 1.76 -4.39 11.54
N MET A 167 2.42 -3.92 10.50
CA MET A 167 2.39 -4.56 9.17
C MET A 167 3.53 -5.54 8.97
N ARG A 168 3.25 -6.61 8.22
CA ARG A 168 4.24 -7.58 7.76
C ARG A 168 4.21 -7.68 6.24
N HIS A 169 5.40 -7.68 5.65
CA HIS A 169 5.58 -8.01 4.24
C HIS A 169 5.31 -9.50 4.07
N LEU A 170 4.45 -9.84 3.11
CA LEU A 170 4.03 -11.21 2.85
C LEU A 170 4.70 -11.76 1.61
N SER A 171 4.71 -11.01 0.51
CA SER A 171 5.30 -11.49 -0.74
C SER A 171 5.51 -10.37 -1.75
N GLY A 172 6.27 -10.68 -2.80
CA GLY A 172 6.39 -9.82 -3.97
C GLY A 172 7.16 -8.53 -3.70
N LEU A 173 7.32 -7.74 -4.77
CA LEU A 173 8.02 -6.46 -4.75
C LEU A 173 7.33 -5.51 -5.72
N GLY A 174 7.49 -4.20 -5.50
CA GLY A 174 6.91 -3.17 -6.35
C GLY A 174 5.39 -3.33 -6.48
N ILE A 175 4.87 -3.43 -7.70
CA ILE A 175 3.42 -3.48 -7.95
C ILE A 175 2.75 -4.78 -7.49
N ASN A 176 3.53 -5.84 -7.24
CA ASN A 176 3.01 -7.12 -6.76
C ASN A 176 3.30 -7.33 -5.27
N GLU A 177 3.71 -6.27 -4.58
CA GLU A 177 4.02 -6.32 -3.16
C GLU A 177 2.75 -6.50 -2.34
N MET A 178 2.78 -7.49 -1.45
CA MET A 178 1.68 -7.84 -0.58
C MET A 178 2.08 -7.60 0.87
N TRP A 179 1.27 -6.82 1.58
CA TRP A 179 1.39 -6.59 3.00
C TRP A 179 0.13 -7.04 3.72
N GLY A 180 0.23 -7.18 5.04
CA GLY A 180 -0.92 -7.40 5.88
C GLY A 180 -0.69 -7.05 7.33
N VAL A 181 -1.77 -7.00 8.11
CA VAL A 181 -1.73 -6.66 9.54
C VAL A 181 -1.49 -7.92 10.38
N GLU A 182 -0.49 -7.87 11.27
CA GLU A 182 -0.25 -8.93 12.23
C GLU A 182 -1.40 -9.04 13.25
N THR A 183 -1.76 -10.26 13.62
CA THR A 183 -2.80 -10.52 14.61
C THR A 183 -2.34 -11.50 15.67
N THR A 184 -2.96 -11.39 16.86
CA THR A 184 -2.78 -12.34 17.95
C THR A 184 -4.12 -12.91 18.42
N GLY A 185 -4.07 -14.05 19.12
CA GLY A 185 -5.23 -14.63 19.76
C GLY A 185 -6.18 -15.41 18.84
N ASN A 186 -7.25 -15.92 19.45
CA ASN A 186 -8.38 -16.55 18.77
C ASN A 186 -9.66 -16.17 19.54
N PRO A 187 -10.52 -15.26 19.05
CA PRO A 187 -10.50 -14.64 17.72
C PRO A 187 -9.27 -13.74 17.46
N PRO A 188 -8.90 -13.51 16.19
CA PRO A 188 -7.75 -12.69 15.83
C PRO A 188 -7.99 -11.21 16.19
N VAL A 189 -6.98 -10.58 16.78
CA VAL A 189 -6.96 -9.16 17.12
C VAL A 189 -5.75 -8.50 16.46
N ALA A 190 -5.98 -7.47 15.66
CA ALA A 190 -4.92 -6.71 15.00
C ALA A 190 -3.96 -6.09 16.02
N GLN A 191 -2.66 -6.21 15.74
CA GLN A 191 -1.62 -5.60 16.55
C GLN A 191 -1.40 -4.15 16.14
N VAL A 192 -1.21 -3.30 17.14
CA VAL A 192 -0.93 -1.87 16.98
C VAL A 192 0.46 -1.55 17.49
N VAL A 193 1.08 -0.52 16.93
CA VAL A 193 2.29 0.09 17.48
C VAL A 193 1.84 1.15 18.51
N ASP A 194 2.22 0.96 19.77
CA ASP A 194 1.75 1.80 20.89
C ASP A 194 2.91 2.22 21.83
N PRO A 195 3.09 3.53 22.07
CA PRO A 195 2.49 4.65 21.35
C PRO A 195 3.16 4.83 19.99
N ASN A 196 2.38 5.15 18.95
CA ASN A 196 2.93 5.76 17.76
C ASN A 196 2.81 7.28 17.86
N LEU A 197 3.96 7.95 17.73
CA LEU A 197 4.14 9.39 17.89
C LEU A 197 4.53 10.07 16.58
N GLN A 198 4.19 9.48 15.45
CA GLN A 198 4.47 10.07 14.15
C GLN A 198 3.31 9.82 13.18
N ALA A 199 3.01 10.80 12.33
CA ALA A 199 2.03 10.66 11.26
C ALA A 199 2.61 11.15 9.93
N THR A 200 2.18 10.54 8.85
CA THR A 200 2.41 11.09 7.51
C THR A 200 1.53 12.31 7.30
N ILE A 201 2.03 13.28 6.55
CA ILE A 201 1.29 14.47 6.17
C ILE A 201 0.85 14.30 4.72
N PHE A 202 -0.46 14.26 4.50
CA PHE A 202 -1.03 14.39 3.18
C PHE A 202 -1.30 15.86 2.87
N SER A 203 -0.70 16.35 1.78
CA SER A 203 -0.96 17.70 1.27
C SER A 203 -1.06 17.72 -0.26
N PRO A 204 -2.22 18.04 -0.86
CA PRO A 204 -2.31 18.34 -2.29
C PRO A 204 -1.57 19.63 -2.68
N CYS A 205 -1.16 20.44 -1.70
CA CYS A 205 -0.40 21.66 -1.90
C CYS A 205 1.12 21.44 -1.90
N ALA A 206 1.62 20.28 -1.48
CA ALA A 206 3.04 19.97 -1.49
C ALA A 206 3.66 20.15 -2.88
N ARG A 207 4.86 20.74 -2.93
CA ARG A 207 5.62 20.96 -4.17
C ARG A 207 7.07 20.53 -3.97
N LEU A 208 7.51 19.55 -4.76
CA LEU A 208 8.91 19.19 -4.88
C LEU A 208 9.53 19.96 -6.04
N THR A 209 10.64 20.65 -5.77
CA THR A 209 11.43 21.35 -6.79
C THR A 209 12.81 20.75 -6.86
N ILE A 210 13.17 20.20 -8.03
CA ILE A 210 14.50 19.65 -8.31
C ILE A 210 15.22 20.65 -9.21
N GLN A 211 16.37 21.14 -8.74
CA GLN A 211 17.18 22.11 -9.47
C GLN A 211 18.65 21.66 -9.55
N ARG A 212 19.29 22.01 -10.67
CA ARG A 212 20.72 21.78 -10.86
C ARG A 212 21.52 22.88 -10.17
N LEU A 213 22.49 22.49 -9.36
CA LEU A 213 23.54 23.40 -8.91
C LEU A 213 24.54 23.63 -10.05
N ASN A 214 24.79 24.89 -10.37
CA ASN A 214 25.82 25.29 -11.35
C ASN A 214 27.20 25.47 -10.71
N VAL A 215 27.32 25.08 -9.45
CA VAL A 215 28.48 25.22 -8.58
C VAL A 215 28.71 23.90 -7.83
N LEU A 216 29.85 23.75 -7.18
CA LEU A 216 30.11 22.58 -6.34
C LEU A 216 29.26 22.63 -5.07
N ARG A 217 28.95 21.46 -4.49
CA ARG A 217 28.12 21.31 -3.26
C ARG A 217 28.61 22.17 -2.10
N ASP A 218 29.91 22.44 -2.04
CA ASP A 218 30.56 23.12 -0.91
C ASP A 218 30.83 24.60 -1.23
N ASP A 219 30.28 25.12 -2.34
CA ASP A 219 30.43 26.53 -2.71
C ASP A 219 29.69 27.42 -1.71
N ALA A 220 30.41 28.38 -1.14
CA ALA A 220 29.87 29.28 -0.11
C ALA A 220 28.63 30.05 -0.56
N ARG A 221 28.44 30.30 -1.86
CA ARG A 221 27.24 30.99 -2.38
C ARG A 221 25.95 30.23 -2.14
N LEU A 222 26.02 28.92 -1.87
CA LEU A 222 24.84 28.12 -1.58
C LEU A 222 24.20 28.50 -0.22
N SER A 223 24.95 29.11 0.70
CA SER A 223 24.37 29.62 1.96
C SER A 223 23.51 30.87 1.78
N ASP A 224 23.65 31.55 0.64
CA ASP A 224 22.95 32.80 0.34
C ASP A 224 21.66 32.55 -0.47
N LEU A 225 21.31 31.29 -0.72
CA LEU A 225 20.10 30.94 -1.45
C LEU A 225 18.85 31.23 -0.61
N VAL A 226 17.90 31.96 -1.22
CA VAL A 226 16.59 32.27 -0.65
C VAL A 226 15.52 31.57 -1.50
N TRP A 227 14.61 30.85 -0.86
CA TRP A 227 13.46 30.27 -1.55
C TRP A 227 12.40 31.34 -1.79
N VAL A 228 12.05 31.57 -3.06
CA VAL A 228 10.96 32.46 -3.45
C VAL A 228 9.80 31.64 -4.02
N PRO A 229 8.62 31.63 -3.35
CA PRO A 229 7.45 30.89 -3.83
C PRO A 229 7.09 31.23 -5.29
N GLY A 230 6.92 30.20 -6.11
CA GLY A 230 6.58 30.33 -7.54
C GLY A 230 7.76 30.68 -8.46
N ILE A 231 8.94 30.97 -7.91
CA ILE A 231 10.16 31.27 -8.68
C ILE A 231 11.23 30.18 -8.49
N GLY A 232 11.46 29.76 -7.24
CA GLY A 232 12.49 28.78 -6.87
C GLY A 232 13.55 29.37 -5.94
N TRP A 233 14.67 28.66 -5.77
CA TRP A 233 15.85 29.20 -5.09
C TRP A 233 16.51 30.29 -5.92
N THR A 234 16.73 31.46 -5.32
CA THR A 234 17.43 32.60 -5.93
C THR A 234 18.60 33.04 -5.05
N GLU A 235 19.63 33.63 -5.63
CA GLU A 235 20.70 34.28 -4.86
C GLU A 235 20.11 35.49 -4.09
N GLY A 236 20.37 35.56 -2.79
CA GLY A 236 19.90 36.61 -1.88
C GLY A 236 20.65 37.93 -1.97
#